data_AF-A0A2H6FZN2-F1
#
_entry.id   AF-A0A2H6FZN2-F1
#
_cell.length_a   1.000
_cell.length_b   1.000
_cell.length_c   1.000
_cell.angle_alpha   90.00
_cell.angle_beta   90.00
_cell.angle_gamma   90.00
#
_symmetry.space_group_name_H-M   'P 1'
#
loop_
_entity.id
_entity.type
_entity.pdbx_description
1 polymer ?
#
loop_
_entity_poly.entity_id
_entity_poly.type
_entity_poly.pdbx_seq_one_letter_code
_entity_poly.pdbx_strand_id
1 'polypeptide(L)'
;MTDDFSKGKRGAVVKADPNKARITIRLNQGIIDHFKNLVHEQGGGNYQTLINDVLQDHIMAHNKELEDTLRKVIREEMKKVG
;
A
#
# COMPACT_ATOMS: atom_id res chain seq x y z
N MET A 1 8.15 23.51 -38.70
CA MET A 1 6.81 23.04 -38.30
C MET A 1 6.57 23.53 -36.89
N THR A 2 5.59 24.40 -36.72
CA THR A 2 5.18 24.96 -35.44
C THR A 2 3.88 24.26 -35.08
N ASP A 3 3.95 23.29 -34.16
CA ASP A 3 2.75 22.56 -33.73
C ASP A 3 1.84 23.50 -32.92
N ASP A 4 0.59 23.65 -33.37
CA ASP A 4 -0.44 24.47 -32.72
C ASP A 4 -1.18 23.64 -31.66
N PHE A 5 -0.97 24.01 -30.39
CA PHE A 5 -1.58 23.35 -29.22
C PHE A 5 -2.88 24.02 -28.75
N SER A 6 -3.44 24.96 -29.53
CA SER A 6 -4.65 25.73 -29.18
C SER A 6 -5.89 24.89 -28.85
N LYS A 7 -5.95 23.62 -29.30
CA LYS A 7 -7.04 22.67 -29.04
C LYS A 7 -6.71 21.56 -28.05
N GLY A 8 -5.55 21.62 -27.40
CA GLY A 8 -5.13 20.63 -26.41
C GLY A 8 -6.01 20.66 -25.16
N LYS A 9 -6.81 19.61 -24.90
CA LYS A 9 -7.51 19.45 -23.62
C LYS A 9 -6.51 19.15 -22.52
N ARG A 10 -6.39 20.06 -21.54
CA ARG A 10 -5.64 19.82 -20.29
C ARG A 10 -6.47 18.89 -19.40
N GLY A 11 -5.99 17.66 -19.22
CA GLY A 11 -6.56 16.68 -18.31
C GLY A 11 -5.53 15.59 -18.05
N ALA A 12 -5.65 14.90 -16.92
CA ALA A 12 -4.80 13.74 -16.64
C ALA A 12 -5.01 12.69 -17.75
N VAL A 13 -3.95 12.42 -18.52
CA VAL A 13 -3.95 11.42 -19.61
C VAL A 13 -4.19 10.01 -19.04
N VAL A 14 -3.86 9.81 -17.76
CA VAL A 14 -3.97 8.54 -17.05
C VAL A 14 -5.15 8.61 -16.08
N LYS A 15 -6.11 7.70 -16.26
CA LYS A 15 -7.21 7.52 -15.30
C LYS A 15 -6.62 7.07 -13.97
N ALA A 16 -7.16 7.61 -12.87
CA ALA A 16 -6.80 7.11 -11.54
C ALA A 16 -7.11 5.61 -11.46
N ASP A 17 -6.22 4.86 -10.80
CA ASP A 17 -6.41 3.45 -10.54
C ASP A 17 -7.70 3.27 -9.73
N PRO A 18 -8.70 2.51 -10.23
CA PRO A 18 -9.99 2.36 -9.55
C PRO A 18 -9.87 1.70 -8.18
N ASN A 19 -8.78 0.98 -7.91
CA ASN A 19 -8.53 0.31 -6.64
C ASN A 19 -7.77 1.20 -5.64
N LYS A 20 -7.37 2.42 -6.02
CA LYS A 20 -6.62 3.35 -5.16
C LYS A 20 -7.46 4.58 -4.83
N ALA A 21 -7.84 4.70 -3.56
CA ALA A 21 -8.52 5.89 -3.07
C ALA A 21 -7.50 6.99 -2.72
N ARG A 22 -7.72 8.21 -3.22
CA ARG A 22 -6.97 9.39 -2.76
C ARG A 22 -7.54 9.85 -1.43
N ILE A 23 -6.72 9.77 -0.38
CA ILE A 23 -7.09 10.22 0.96
C ILE A 23 -6.15 11.33 1.45
N THR A 24 -6.63 12.16 2.36
CA THR A 24 -5.80 13.11 3.09
C THR A 24 -5.59 12.60 4.51
N ILE A 25 -4.37 12.13 4.80
CA ILE A 25 -3.98 11.64 6.13
C ILE A 25 -2.75 12.39 6.62
N ARG A 26 -2.59 12.51 7.93
CA ARG A 26 -1.36 13.01 8.56
C ARG A 26 -0.50 11.81 8.95
N LEU A 27 0.76 11.83 8.56
CA LEU A 27 1.78 10.85 8.95
C LEU A 27 2.91 11.58 9.69
N ASN A 28 3.58 10.88 10.59
CA ASN A 28 4.74 11.45 11.29
C ASN A 28 5.84 11.80 10.28
N GLN A 29 6.49 12.94 10.48
CA GLN A 29 7.53 13.44 9.59
C GLN A 29 8.65 12.40 9.39
N GLY A 30 9.12 11.76 10.47
CA GLY A 30 10.16 10.74 10.40
C GLY A 30 9.77 9.50 9.56
N ILE A 31 8.47 9.16 9.48
CA ILE A 31 8.01 8.08 8.61
C ILE A 31 8.16 8.50 7.14
N ILE A 32 7.71 9.71 6.81
CA ILE A 32 7.81 10.26 5.46
C ILE A 32 9.28 10.32 5.02
N ASP A 33 10.16 10.82 5.90
CA ASP A 33 11.58 10.98 5.61
C ASP A 33 12.28 9.63 5.43
N HIS A 34 11.94 8.63 6.26
CA HIS A 34 12.47 7.28 6.12
C HIS A 34 12.15 6.69 4.73
N PHE A 35 10.89 6.70 4.31
CA PHE A 35 10.49 6.14 3.01
C PHE A 35 11.01 6.95 1.82
N LYS A 36 11.18 8.27 1.97
CA LYS A 36 11.86 9.08 0.95
C LYS A 36 13.31 8.65 0.79
N ASN A 37 14.05 8.54 1.89
CA ASN A 37 15.46 8.15 1.86
C ASN A 37 15.63 6.75 1.27
N LEU A 38 14.78 5.80 1.66
CA LEU A 38 14.79 4.44 1.12
C LEU A 38 14.63 4.41 -0.40
N VAL A 39 13.71 5.20 -0.94
CA VAL A 39 13.51 5.32 -2.39
C VAL A 39 14.69 6.00 -3.08
N HIS A 40 15.26 7.04 -2.46
CA HIS A 40 16.44 7.70 -3.00
C HIS A 40 17.64 6.75 -3.08
N GLU A 41 17.85 5.93 -2.05
CA GLU A 41 18.92 4.91 -2.01
C GLU A 41 18.73 3.82 -3.07
N GLN A 42 17.49 3.45 -3.38
CA GLN A 42 17.16 2.44 -4.40
C GLN A 42 17.20 2.96 -5.85
N GLY A 43 17.67 4.19 -6.07
CA GLY A 43 17.77 4.77 -7.42
C GLY A 43 16.50 5.49 -7.89
N GLY A 44 15.61 5.87 -6.96
CA GLY A 44 14.36 6.57 -7.24
C GLY A 44 13.13 5.67 -7.14
N GLY A 45 11.94 6.27 -7.29
CA GLY A 45 10.66 5.58 -7.11
C GLY A 45 9.63 6.45 -6.39
N ASN A 46 8.55 5.81 -5.93
CA ASN A 46 7.45 6.49 -5.25
C ASN A 46 7.33 6.02 -3.79
N TYR A 47 7.72 6.88 -2.85
CA TYR A 47 7.63 6.59 -1.42
C TYR A 47 6.20 6.27 -0.96
N GLN A 48 5.18 6.80 -1.64
CA GLN A 48 3.77 6.48 -1.35
C GLN A 48 3.43 5.03 -1.71
N THR A 49 4.09 4.46 -2.71
CA THR A 49 3.90 3.05 -3.07
C THR A 49 4.46 2.16 -1.98
N LEU A 50 5.68 2.42 -1.51
CA LEU A 50 6.28 1.66 -0.39
C LEU A 50 5.47 1.77 0.90
N ILE A 51 4.95 2.95 1.22
CA ILE A 51 4.06 3.11 2.39
C ILE A 51 2.82 2.23 2.24
N ASN A 52 2.19 2.22 1.06
CA ASN A 52 1.01 1.39 0.82
C ASN A 52 1.34 -0.11 0.90
N ASP A 53 2.48 -0.54 0.34
CA ASP A 53 2.91 -1.94 0.37
C ASP A 53 3.13 -2.41 1.81
N VAL A 54 3.79 -1.60 2.64
CA VAL A 54 3.98 -1.92 4.07
C VAL A 54 2.64 -2.00 4.83
N LEU A 55 1.68 -1.12 4.51
CA LEU A 55 0.33 -1.19 5.10
C LEU A 55 -0.39 -2.47 4.68
N GLN A 56 -0.26 -2.87 3.41
CA GLN A 56 -0.83 -4.10 2.88
C GLN A 56 -0.21 -5.32 3.57
N ASP A 57 1.12 -5.37 3.68
CA ASP A 57 1.85 -6.45 4.34
C ASP A 57 1.47 -6.58 5.81
N HIS A 58 1.28 -5.45 6.50
CA HIS A 58 0.83 -5.44 7.89
C HIS A 58 -0.56 -6.08 8.05
N ILE A 59 -1.50 -5.75 7.15
CA ILE A 59 -2.84 -6.36 7.14
C ILE A 59 -2.74 -7.87 6.89
N MET A 60 -1.91 -8.29 5.93
CA MET A 60 -1.73 -9.71 5.60
C MET A 60 -1.08 -10.49 6.75
N ALA A 61 -0.09 -9.92 7.43
CA ALA A 61 0.54 -10.51 8.60
C ALA A 61 -0.47 -10.69 9.75
N HIS A 62 -1.30 -9.69 10.02
CA HIS A 62 -2.31 -9.78 11.07
C HIS A 62 -3.36 -10.88 10.80
N ASN A 63 -3.79 -11.00 9.53
CA ASN A 63 -4.71 -12.07 9.13
C ASN A 63 -4.10 -13.46 9.31
N LYS A 64 -2.79 -13.60 9.06
CA LYS A 64 -2.07 -14.86 9.24
C LYS A 64 -1.96 -15.25 10.71
N GLU A 65 -1.64 -14.30 11.59
CA GLU A 65 -1.61 -14.54 13.04
C GLU A 65 -2.98 -15.00 13.59
N LEU A 66 -4.05 -14.36 13.12
CA LEU A 66 -5.41 -14.73 13.46
C LEU A 66 -5.76 -16.13 12.94
N GLU A 67 -5.39 -16.45 11.70
CA GLU A 67 -5.61 -17.76 11.10
C GLU A 67 -4.87 -18.88 11.86
N ASP A 68 -3.61 -18.66 12.21
CA ASP A 68 -2.80 -19.61 12.97
C ASP A 68 -3.38 -19.85 14.37
N THR A 69 -3.88 -18.78 15.01
CA THR A 69 -4.58 -18.87 16.30
C THR A 69 -5.87 -19.68 16.18
N LEU A 70 -6.70 -19.41 15.17
CA LEU A 70 -7.93 -20.16 14.91
C LEU A 70 -7.66 -21.65 14.64
N ARG A 71 -6.65 -21.96 13.81
CA ARG A 71 -6.24 -23.36 13.53
C ARG A 71 -5.80 -24.08 14.80
N LYS A 72 -5.09 -23.39 15.71
CA LYS A 72 -4.70 -23.95 17.00
C LYS A 72 -5.92 -24.28 17.85
N VAL A 73 -6.85 -23.33 17.99
CA VAL A 73 -8.08 -23.52 18.77
C VAL A 73 -8.92 -24.67 18.21
N ILE A 74 -9.14 -24.72 16.89
CA ILE A 74 -9.91 -25.80 16.26
C ILE A 74 -9.25 -27.17 16.52
N ARG A 75 -7.92 -27.27 16.41
CA ARG A 75 -7.20 -28.52 16.68
C ARG A 75 -7.29 -28.94 18.15
N GLU A 76 -7.26 -28.00 19.08
CA GLU A 76 -7.43 -28.26 20.51
C GLU A 76 -8.86 -28.76 20.82
N GLU A 77 -9.88 -28.15 20.23
CA GLU A 77 -11.27 -28.56 20.41
C GLU A 77 -11.55 -29.94 19.77
N MET A 78 -10.99 -30.23 18.59
CA MET A 78 -11.09 -31.57 17.99
C MET A 78 -10.41 -32.67 18.82
N LYS A 79 -9.32 -32.35 19.55
CA LYS A 79 -8.63 -33.29 20.44
C LYS A 79 -9.34 -33.54 21.77
N LYS A 80 -10.21 -32.63 22.20
CA LYS A 80 -11.02 -32.79 23.44
C LYS A 80 -12.29 -33.61 23.21
N VAL A 81 -12.79 -33.62 21.98
CA VAL A 81 -14.05 -34.28 21.61
C VAL A 81 -13.83 -35.71 21.09
N GLY A 82 -12.60 -36.06 20.68
CA GLY A 82 -12.18 -37.44 20.40
C GLY A 82 -11.61 -38.13 21.62
#